data_AF-A0A506U179-F1
#
_entry.id   AF-A0A506U179-F1
#
_cell.length_a   1.000
_cell.length_b   1.000
_cell.length_c   1.000
_cell.angle_alpha   90.00
_cell.angle_beta   90.00
_cell.angle_gamma   90.00
#
_symmetry.space_group_name_H-M   'P 1'
#
loop_
_entity.id
_entity.type
_entity.pdbx_description
1 polymer ?
#
loop_
_entity_poly.entity_id
_entity_poly.type
_entity_poly.pdbx_seq_one_letter_code
_entity_poly.pdbx_strand_id
1 'polypeptide(L)' 'MPGKLRKFGPRVTVSLTGGDYDTLSILAEKDDVSVSWVVRRAIDEYLDNHGHEAESALPLRIPQKAEKPPYRVSGKQ' A
#
# COMPACT_ATOMS: atom_id res chain seq x y z
N MET A 1 14.01 16.77 -23.76
CA MET A 1 14.06 16.81 -22.27
C MET A 1 14.37 15.40 -21.78
N PRO A 2 15.50 15.15 -21.07
CA PRO A 2 15.95 13.81 -20.74
C PRO A 2 14.96 13.14 -19.78
N GLY A 3 14.65 11.87 -20.08
CA GLY A 3 13.70 11.05 -19.34
C GLY A 3 14.08 10.92 -17.87
N LYS A 4 13.32 11.55 -16.99
CA LYS A 4 13.33 11.21 -15.57
C LYS A 4 12.53 9.92 -15.45
N LEU A 5 13.21 8.78 -15.23
CA LEU A 5 12.55 7.52 -14.85
C LEU A 5 11.57 7.84 -13.73
N ARG A 6 10.27 7.64 -14.00
CA ARG A 6 9.22 7.82 -13.01
C ARG A 6 9.53 6.85 -11.87
N LYS A 7 9.97 7.38 -10.73
CA LYS A 7 10.13 6.57 -9.53
C LYS A 7 8.76 5.97 -9.22
N PHE A 8 8.70 4.65 -9.03
CA PHE A 8 7.48 3.97 -8.61
C PHE A 8 6.98 4.61 -7.31
N GLY A 9 5.66 4.72 -7.16
CA GLY A 9 5.03 5.25 -5.94
C GLY A 9 5.25 4.35 -4.72
N PRO A 10 4.66 4.69 -3.56
CA PRO A 10 4.73 3.88 -2.36
C PRO A 10 4.31 2.42 -2.60
N ARG A 11 5.02 1.48 -1.99
CA ARG A 11 4.62 0.07 -1.97
C ARG A 11 3.71 -0.18 -0.79
N VAL A 12 2.58 -0.84 -1.04
CA VAL A 12 1.61 -1.24 -0.02
C VAL A 12 1.60 -2.76 0.06
N THR A 13 1.67 -3.29 1.27
CA THR A 13 1.54 -4.72 1.56
C THR A 13 0.21 -4.95 2.24
N VAL A 14 -0.54 -5.94 1.78
CA VAL A 14 -1.83 -6.34 2.33
C VAL A 14 -1.84 -7.84 2.58
N SER A 15 -2.67 -8.27 3.54
CA SER A 15 -2.97 -9.69 3.74
C SER A 15 -4.31 -9.99 3.08
N LEU A 16 -4.35 -11.02 2.25
CA LEU A 16 -5.55 -11.51 1.57
C LEU A 16 -5.77 -12.96 1.95
N THR A 17 -7.01 -13.43 1.83
CA THR A 17 -7.25 -14.88 1.86
C THR A 17 -6.65 -15.52 0.60
N GLY A 18 -6.40 -16.83 0.65
CA GLY A 18 -5.93 -17.57 -0.53
C GLY A 18 -6.90 -17.43 -1.70
N GLY A 19 -8.20 -17.60 -1.45
CA GLY A 19 -9.24 -17.50 -2.49
C GLY A 19 -9.36 -16.11 -3.13
N ASP A 20 -9.17 -15.04 -2.35
CA ASP A 20 -9.17 -13.67 -2.90
C ASP A 20 -7.96 -13.47 -3.82
N TYR A 21 -6.78 -13.95 -3.41
CA TYR A 21 -5.58 -13.86 -4.24
C TYR A 21 -5.70 -14.70 -5.52
N ASP A 22 -6.28 -15.89 -5.45
CA ASP A 22 -6.54 -16.75 -6.61
C ASP A 22 -7.50 -16.06 -7.59
N THR A 23 -8.56 -15.43 -7.07
CA THR A 23 -9.51 -14.67 -7.89
C THR A 23 -8.82 -13.50 -8.61
N LEU A 24 -7.98 -12.73 -7.90
CA LEU A 24 -7.20 -11.65 -8.51
C LEU A 24 -6.21 -12.17 -9.57
N SER A 25 -5.63 -13.35 -9.34
CA SER A 25 -4.68 -13.97 -10.28
C SER A 25 -5.38 -14.40 -11.57
N ILE A 26 -6.57 -15.01 -11.46
CA ILE A 26 -7.39 -15.38 -12.64
C ILE A 26 -7.78 -14.14 -13.46
N LEU A 27 -8.17 -13.05 -12.81
CA LEU A 27 -8.47 -11.79 -13.50
C LEU A 27 -7.24 -11.22 -14.21
N ALA A 28 -6.09 -11.28 -13.56
CA ALA A 28 -4.83 -10.81 -14.11
C ALA A 28 -4.42 -11.62 -15.35
N GLU A 29 -4.54 -12.95 -15.28
CA GLU A 29 -4.24 -13.85 -16.41
C GLU A 29 -5.19 -13.64 -17.59
N LYS A 30 -6.50 -13.49 -17.31
CA LYS A 30 -7.52 -13.30 -18.35
C LYS A 30 -7.24 -12.07 -19.21
N ASP A 31 -6.81 -10.97 -18.59
CA ASP A 31 -6.61 -9.68 -19.27
C ASP A 31 -5.13 -9.42 -19.62
N ASP A 32 -4.23 -10.41 -19.44
CA ASP A 32 -2.77 -10.33 -19.66
C ASP A 32 -2.11 -9.14 -18.94
N VAL A 33 -2.44 -8.98 -17.66
CA VAL A 33 -1.95 -7.89 -16.79
C VAL A 33 -1.42 -8.44 -15.48
N SER A 34 -0.72 -7.59 -14.71
CA SER A 34 -0.28 -7.97 -13.36
C SER A 34 -1.42 -7.87 -12.34
N VAL A 35 -1.39 -8.68 -11.28
CA VAL A 35 -2.28 -8.54 -10.10
C VAL A 35 -2.26 -7.11 -9.54
N SER A 36 -1.09 -6.48 -9.49
CA SER A 36 -0.96 -5.08 -9.04
C SER A 36 -1.68 -4.08 -9.95
N TRP A 37 -1.92 -4.40 -11.21
CA TRP A 37 -2.72 -3.56 -12.12
C TRP A 37 -4.21 -3.74 -11.81
N VAL A 38 -4.67 -4.99 -11.66
CA VAL A 38 -6.06 -5.31 -11.30
C VAL A 38 -6.48 -4.61 -10.01
N VAL A 39 -5.64 -4.69 -8.98
CA VAL A 39 -5.91 -4.03 -7.69
C VAL A 39 -6.00 -2.51 -7.84
N ARG A 40 -5.10 -1.88 -8.63
CA ARG A 40 -5.17 -0.43 -8.87
C ARG A 40 -6.45 -0.03 -9.58
N ARG A 41 -6.84 -0.79 -10.62
CA ARG A 41 -8.08 -0.55 -11.35
C ARG A 41 -9.31 -0.66 -10.43
N ALA A 42 -9.36 -1.68 -9.57
CA ALA A 42 -10.43 -1.85 -8.62
C ALA A 42 -10.50 -0.72 -7.58
N ILE A 43 -9.35 -0.19 -7.14
CA ILE A 43 -9.29 0.99 -6.26
C ILE A 43 -9.85 2.22 -6.98
N ASP A 44 -9.44 2.47 -8.23
CA ASP A 44 -9.93 3.60 -9.02
C ASP A 44 -11.46 3.52 -9.21
N GLU A 45 -11.99 2.34 -9.54
CA GLU A 45 -13.43 2.10 -9.70
C GLU A 45 -14.19 2.24 -8.37
N TYR A 46 -13.62 1.75 -7.27
CA TYR A 46 -14.22 1.92 -5.95
C TYR A 46 -14.33 3.41 -5.58
N LEU A 47 -13.27 4.19 -5.80
CA LEU A 47 -13.26 5.61 -5.49
C LEU A 47 -14.22 6.40 -6.38
N ASP A 48 -14.30 6.09 -7.68
CA ASP A 48 -15.23 6.72 -8.62
C ASP A 48 -16.69 6.47 -8.19
N ASN A 49 -17.01 5.23 -7.82
CA ASN A 49 -18.36 4.83 -7.40
C ASN A 49 -18.77 5.39 -6.03
N HIS A 50 -17.82 5.79 -5.17
CA HIS A 50 -18.06 6.22 -3.78
C HIS A 50 -17.60 7.66 -3.50
N GLY A 51 -17.25 8.43 -4.53
CA GLY A 51 -16.67 9.78 -4.38
C GLY A 51 -17.55 10.80 -3.64
N HIS A 52 -18.84 10.51 -3.44
CA HIS A 52 -19.76 11.35 -2.68
C HIS A 52 -19.95 10.95 -1.20
N GLU A 53 -19.54 9.74 -0.79
CA GLU A 53 -19.76 9.22 0.58
C GLU A 53 -18.48 9.10 1.41
N ALA A 54 -17.31 9.38 0.81
CA ALA A 54 -16.02 9.26 1.47
C ALA A 54 -15.69 10.47 2.36
N GLU A 55 -16.53 10.78 3.36
CA GLU A 55 -15.99 11.45 4.55
C GLU A 55 -15.04 10.48 5.26
N SER A 56 -13.77 10.87 5.30
CA SER A 56 -12.64 10.08 5.76
C SER A 56 -12.72 9.74 7.25
N ALA A 57 -13.47 8.69 7.59
CA ALA A 57 -13.57 8.15 8.94
C ALA A 57 -12.52 7.05 9.23
N LEU A 58 -11.32 7.16 8.66
CA LEU A 58 -10.21 6.28 9.04
C LEU A 58 -9.21 7.07 9.86
N PRO A 59 -9.06 6.79 11.18
CA PRO A 59 -8.04 7.45 11.98
C PRO A 59 -6.67 7.00 11.46
N LEU A 60 -5.98 7.91 10.77
CA LEU A 60 -4.59 7.75 10.40
C LEU A 60 -3.77 7.64 11.70
N ARG A 61 -3.47 6.40 12.13
CA ARG A 61 -2.47 6.18 13.18
C ARG A 61 -1.11 6.51 12.60
N ILE A 62 -0.65 7.74 12.83
CA ILE A 62 0.72 8.16 12.56
C ILE A 62 1.64 7.28 13.44
N PRO A 63 2.57 6.51 12.87
CA PRO A 63 3.53 5.77 13.67
C PRO A 63 4.38 6.77 14.46
N GLN A 64 4.19 6.83 15.77
CA GLN A 64 5.07 7.60 16.64
C GLN A 64 6.45 6.96 16.55
N LYS A 65 7.39 7.69 15.97
CA LYS A 65 8.82 7.34 15.93
C LYS A 65 9.25 7.09 17.38
N ALA A 66 9.45 5.82 17.72
CA ALA A 66 10.02 5.44 19.01
C ALA A 66 11.36 6.16 19.17
N GLU A 67 11.39 7.13 20.08
CA GLU A 67 12.64 7.73 20.55
C GLU A 67 13.47 6.59 21.13
N LYS A 68 14.59 6.28 20.46
CA LYS A 68 15.59 5.36 21.01
C LYS A 68 16.03 5.92 22.36
N PRO A 69 15.96 5.15 23.46
CA PRO A 69 16.51 5.63 24.73
C PRO A 69 18.01 5.87 24.54
N PRO A 70 18.59 6.90 25.16
CA PRO A 70 20.01 7.17 25.02
C PRO A 70 20.77 5.98 25.60
N TYR A 71 21.67 5.47 24.78
CA TYR A 71 22.70 4.50 25.12
C TYR A 71 23.40 4.95 26.41
N ARG A 72 23.18 4.25 27.53
CA ARG A 72 23.92 4.48 28.78
C ARG A 72 25.31 3.87 28.61
N VAL A 73 26.26 4.67 28.14
CA VAL A 73 27.69 4.42 28.41
C VAL A 73 27.86 4.56 29.92
N SER A 74 28.17 3.47 30.61
CA SER A 74 28.86 3.57 31.90
C SER A 74 30.06 2.64 31.83
N GLY A 75 31.20 3.25 31.53
CA GLY A 75 32.50 2.61 31.72
C GLY A 75 32.80 2.37 33.19
N LYS A 76 33.58 1.32 33.41
CA LYS A 76 34.61 1.09 34.44
C LYS A 76 34.38 1.70 35.83
N GLN A 77 34.31 0.83 36.83
CA GLN A 77 35.47 0.60 37.71
C GLN A 77 35.47 -0.83 38.22
#